data_AF-A0A142CQG8-F1
#
_entry.id   AF-A0A142CQG8-F1
#
_cell.length_a   1.000
_cell.length_b   1.000
_cell.length_c   1.000
_cell.angle_alpha   90.00
_cell.angle_beta   90.00
_cell.angle_gamma   90.00
#
_symmetry.space_group_name_H-M   'P 1'
#
loop_
_entity.id
_entity.type
_entity.pdbx_description
1 polymer ?
#
loop_
_entity_poly.entity_id
_entity_poly.type
_entity_poly.pdbx_seq_one_letter_code
_entity_poly.pdbx_strand_id
1 'polypeptide(L)'
;MRGGRILWGQIAVVITIVLVMTWAATQWVAFRLGFQPQLGAPWFDLAGLPVYYPPAFFWWWFSFDAYAPAIFVEGGIIAVSGGFIAIAAAILMSIIRAREARNIATYGSARWAEDKEIRAAGLLGPDGVVLGRHTQDYLRHDGPEHVLCFAPTRSGKGVGLVVPTLLTWPGSCIVHDIKGENWTLTAGFRAKHGRVLLFDPTNARSSAYNPLLEVRQGEWEVRDVQNIADILVDPEGSLDKRNHWEKTSHSLLVGAILHVLYAEKDKTLAGLDAKMLSPNDFMLVTASVVGGNSGGVVVNTHGEAVSLVSYGSGSYTQTVPIDRALTVAGQLAK
;
A
#
# COMPACT_ATOMS: atom_id res chain seq x y z
N MET A 1 -10.97 35.65 -10.11
CA MET A 1 -11.56 35.86 -11.46
C MET A 1 -10.45 35.78 -12.50
N ARG A 2 -10.27 34.64 -13.19
CA ARG A 2 -9.36 34.54 -14.34
C ARG A 2 -10.13 35.03 -15.57
N GLY A 3 -9.61 36.04 -16.25
CA GLY A 3 -10.21 36.65 -17.45
C GLY A 3 -10.57 35.59 -18.48
N GLY A 4 -11.73 35.77 -19.11
CA GLY A 4 -12.33 34.80 -20.02
C GLY A 4 -11.36 34.39 -21.13
N ARG A 5 -11.02 33.10 -21.18
CA ARG A 5 -10.42 32.50 -22.38
C ARG A 5 -11.45 32.63 -23.49
N ILE A 6 -11.23 33.60 -24.37
CA ILE A 6 -12.04 33.80 -25.58
C ILE A 6 -12.12 32.46 -26.33
N LEU A 7 -13.31 32.09 -26.76
CA LEU A 7 -13.65 30.78 -27.34
C LEU A 7 -13.21 30.70 -28.82
N TRP A 8 -11.96 31.05 -29.12
CA TRP A 8 -11.45 31.17 -30.48
C TRP A 8 -11.70 29.93 -31.34
N GLY A 9 -11.55 28.73 -30.78
CA GLY A 9 -11.83 27.47 -31.51
C GLY A 9 -13.32 27.30 -31.87
N GLN A 10 -14.24 27.57 -30.93
CA GLN A 10 -15.67 27.47 -31.21
C GLN A 10 -16.13 28.55 -32.20
N ILE A 11 -15.61 29.77 -32.04
CA ILE A 11 -15.88 30.90 -32.95
C ILE A 11 -15.40 30.56 -34.37
N ALA A 12 -14.18 30.03 -34.52
CA ALA A 12 -13.63 29.64 -35.81
C ALA A 12 -14.49 28.56 -36.50
N VAL A 13 -14.94 27.53 -35.76
CA VAL A 13 -15.79 26.47 -36.30
C VAL A 13 -17.15 27.02 -36.74
N VAL A 14 -17.78 27.86 -35.92
CA VAL A 14 -19.07 28.50 -36.26
C VAL A 14 -18.95 29.35 -37.52
N ILE A 15 -17.93 30.22 -37.60
CA ILE A 15 -17.68 31.06 -38.77
C ILE A 15 -17.43 30.20 -40.02
N THR A 16 -16.65 29.12 -39.88
CA THR A 16 -16.36 28.21 -40.99
C THR A 16 -17.63 27.54 -41.51
N ILE A 17 -18.50 27.05 -40.63
CA ILE A 17 -19.78 26.44 -41.03
C ILE A 17 -20.64 27.46 -41.80
N VAL A 18 -20.79 28.67 -41.26
CA VAL A 18 -21.59 29.72 -41.91
C VAL A 18 -21.00 30.10 -43.27
N LEU A 19 -19.68 30.25 -43.37
CA LEU A 19 -19.00 30.56 -44.63
C LEU A 19 -19.18 29.45 -45.67
N VAL A 20 -18.98 28.18 -45.29
CA VAL A 20 -19.14 27.02 -46.19
C VAL A 20 -20.58 26.91 -46.68
N MET A 21 -21.56 27.11 -45.81
CA MET A 21 -22.98 26.99 -46.18
C MET A 21 -23.45 28.18 -47.04
N THR A 22 -22.92 29.37 -46.78
CA THR A 22 -23.13 30.54 -47.65
C THR A 22 -22.49 30.31 -49.02
N TRP A 23 -21.30 29.71 -49.07
CA TRP A 23 -20.64 29.39 -50.32
C TRP A 23 -21.38 28.32 -51.12
N ALA A 24 -21.90 27.29 -50.42
CA ALA A 24 -22.73 26.25 -51.01
C ALA A 24 -24.02 26.83 -51.59
N ALA A 25 -24.68 27.76 -50.89
CA ALA A 25 -25.84 28.48 -51.41
C ALA A 25 -25.49 29.26 -52.69
N THR A 26 -24.35 29.94 -52.72
CA THR A 26 -23.86 30.67 -53.90
C THR A 26 -23.61 29.74 -55.08
N GLN A 27 -22.90 28.62 -54.88
CA GLN A 27 -22.67 27.68 -55.97
C GLN A 27 -23.97 27.01 -56.44
N TRP A 28 -24.89 26.71 -55.50
CA TRP A 28 -26.20 26.13 -55.83
C TRP A 28 -27.03 27.04 -56.73
N VAL A 29 -27.11 28.34 -56.39
CA VAL A 29 -27.83 29.32 -57.20
C VAL A 29 -27.16 29.53 -58.56
N ALA A 30 -25.83 29.63 -58.59
CA ALA A 30 -25.09 29.76 -59.85
C ALA A 30 -25.32 28.57 -60.78
N PHE A 31 -25.29 27.35 -60.22
CA PHE A 31 -25.59 26.12 -60.95
C PHE A 31 -27.02 26.10 -61.48
N ARG A 32 -28.01 26.47 -60.65
CA ARG A 32 -29.43 26.47 -61.03
C ARG A 32 -29.79 27.52 -62.06
N LEU A 33 -29.03 28.62 -62.12
CA LEU A 33 -29.14 29.64 -63.17
C LEU A 33 -28.28 29.33 -64.40
N GLY A 34 -27.55 28.21 -64.40
CA GLY A 34 -26.75 27.75 -65.54
C GLY A 34 -25.48 28.58 -65.77
N PHE A 35 -24.91 29.17 -64.72
CA PHE A 35 -23.66 29.96 -64.77
C PHE A 35 -23.70 31.10 -65.81
N GLN A 36 -24.83 31.80 -65.86
CA GLN A 36 -25.06 32.90 -66.78
C GLN A 36 -24.02 34.03 -66.64
N PRO A 37 -23.58 34.66 -67.74
CA PRO A 37 -22.65 35.79 -67.70
C PRO A 37 -23.13 36.97 -66.84
N GLN A 38 -24.44 37.13 -66.69
CA GLN A 38 -25.08 38.18 -65.89
C GLN A 38 -24.80 38.04 -64.37
N LEU A 39 -24.36 36.86 -63.91
CA LEU A 39 -23.94 36.65 -62.51
C LEU A 39 -22.57 37.28 -62.20
N GLY A 40 -21.85 37.74 -63.24
CA GLY A 40 -20.52 38.33 -63.15
C GLY A 40 -19.42 37.33 -63.46
N ALA A 41 -18.17 37.80 -63.40
CA ALA A 41 -17.00 36.95 -63.60
C ALA A 41 -16.85 35.96 -62.41
N PRO A 42 -16.53 34.68 -62.67
CA PRO A 42 -16.20 33.75 -61.61
C PRO A 42 -14.93 34.19 -60.87
N TRP A 43 -14.81 33.79 -59.62
CA TRP A 43 -13.62 34.04 -58.82
C TRP A 43 -12.43 33.22 -59.32
N PHE A 44 -12.68 31.97 -59.69
CA PHE A 44 -11.75 31.08 -60.39
C PHE A 44 -12.54 29.92 -61.03
N ASP A 45 -11.90 29.21 -61.95
CA ASP A 45 -12.45 27.97 -62.53
C ASP A 45 -11.81 26.75 -61.87
N LEU A 46 -12.64 25.79 -61.48
CA LEU A 46 -12.20 24.51 -60.91
C LEU A 46 -12.74 23.36 -61.74
N ALA A 47 -11.85 22.62 -62.41
CA ALA A 47 -12.22 21.48 -63.27
C ALA A 47 -13.31 21.81 -64.33
N GLY A 48 -13.27 23.04 -64.86
CA GLY A 48 -14.24 23.52 -65.85
C GLY A 48 -15.56 24.04 -65.27
N LEU A 49 -15.70 24.11 -63.94
CA LEU A 49 -16.83 24.72 -63.27
C LEU A 49 -16.45 26.12 -62.72
N PRO A 50 -17.21 27.17 -63.06
CA PRO A 50 -16.97 28.52 -62.54
C PRO A 50 -17.35 28.60 -61.06
N VAL A 51 -16.39 29.00 -60.23
CA VAL A 51 -16.57 29.12 -58.78
C VAL A 51 -16.71 30.58 -58.38
N TYR A 52 -17.86 30.93 -57.82
CA TYR A 52 -18.18 32.30 -57.38
C TYR A 52 -17.80 32.61 -55.92
N TYR A 53 -17.62 33.88 -55.62
CA TYR A 53 -17.27 34.39 -54.28
C TYR A 53 -18.45 34.20 -53.28
N PRO A 54 -18.26 33.67 -52.06
CA PRO A 54 -19.36 33.22 -51.20
C PRO A 54 -20.46 34.24 -50.93
N PRO A 55 -20.21 35.53 -50.66
CA PRO A 55 -21.27 36.53 -50.47
C PRO A 55 -22.05 36.94 -51.74
N ALA A 56 -21.64 36.50 -52.94
CA ALA A 56 -22.28 36.92 -54.20
C ALA A 56 -23.77 36.56 -54.26
N PHE A 57 -24.17 35.48 -53.60
CA PHE A 57 -25.56 35.08 -53.44
C PHE A 57 -26.47 36.19 -52.91
N PHE A 58 -26.05 36.97 -51.92
CA PHE A 58 -26.89 38.04 -51.37
C PHE A 58 -27.12 39.17 -52.37
N TRP A 59 -26.09 39.51 -53.15
CA TRP A 59 -26.20 40.51 -54.20
C TRP A 59 -27.10 40.04 -55.34
N TRP A 60 -26.97 38.77 -55.74
CA TRP A 60 -27.84 38.17 -56.75
C TRP A 60 -29.29 38.07 -56.27
N TRP A 61 -29.50 37.73 -55.00
CA TRP A 61 -30.83 37.72 -54.41
C TRP A 61 -31.45 39.11 -54.52
N PHE A 62 -30.75 40.15 -54.06
CA PHE A 62 -31.23 41.53 -54.17
C PHE A 62 -31.55 41.96 -55.62
N SER A 63 -30.72 41.55 -56.58
CA SER A 63 -30.81 42.03 -57.98
C SER A 63 -31.78 41.22 -58.85
N PHE A 64 -31.93 39.93 -58.58
CA PHE A 64 -32.54 38.97 -59.53
C PHE A 64 -33.68 38.13 -58.95
N ASP A 65 -34.02 38.27 -57.67
CA ASP A 65 -35.08 37.49 -57.02
C ASP A 65 -36.44 37.58 -57.72
N ALA A 66 -36.79 38.75 -58.25
CA ALA A 66 -38.02 38.96 -59.01
C ALA A 66 -38.17 38.04 -60.23
N TYR A 67 -37.06 37.52 -60.79
CA TYR A 67 -37.06 36.68 -61.99
C TYR A 67 -37.04 35.18 -61.69
N ALA A 68 -36.48 34.77 -60.55
CA ALA A 68 -36.29 33.36 -60.21
C ALA A 68 -36.48 33.08 -58.70
N PRO A 69 -37.63 33.45 -58.11
CA PRO A 69 -37.80 33.47 -56.66
C PRO A 69 -37.62 32.09 -56.01
N ALA A 70 -38.08 31.02 -56.66
CA ALA A 70 -37.94 29.66 -56.15
C ALA A 70 -36.46 29.23 -56.00
N ILE A 71 -35.58 29.64 -56.92
CA ILE A 71 -34.16 29.28 -56.89
C ILE A 71 -33.45 30.00 -55.74
N PHE A 72 -33.78 31.27 -55.52
CA PHE A 72 -33.21 32.05 -54.41
C PHE A 72 -33.71 31.58 -53.05
N VAL A 73 -34.98 31.16 -52.94
CA VAL A 73 -35.52 30.53 -51.72
C VAL A 73 -34.77 29.24 -51.38
N GLU A 74 -34.51 28.36 -52.35
CA GLU A 74 -33.72 27.14 -52.12
C GLU A 74 -32.29 27.47 -51.64
N GLY A 75 -31.61 28.42 -52.30
CA GLY A 75 -30.30 28.91 -51.85
C GLY A 75 -30.36 29.49 -50.42
N GLY A 76 -31.45 30.17 -50.09
CA GLY A 76 -31.69 30.73 -48.76
C GLY A 76 -31.86 29.66 -47.69
N ILE A 77 -32.59 28.59 -48.00
CA ILE A 77 -32.72 27.44 -47.10
C ILE A 77 -31.35 26.82 -46.84
N ILE A 78 -30.50 26.68 -47.87
CA ILE A 78 -29.13 26.18 -47.71
C ILE A 78 -28.32 27.12 -46.79
N ALA A 79 -28.32 28.42 -47.04
CA ALA A 79 -27.59 29.38 -46.21
C ALA A 79 -28.08 29.39 -44.75
N VAL A 80 -29.39 29.40 -44.52
CA VAL A 80 -30.01 29.42 -43.19
C VAL A 80 -29.76 28.11 -42.44
N SER A 81 -29.76 26.96 -43.13
CA SER A 81 -29.44 25.67 -42.51
C SER A 81 -28.05 25.65 -41.87
N GLY A 82 -27.10 26.41 -42.44
CA GLY A 82 -25.78 26.61 -41.83
C GLY A 82 -25.81 27.29 -40.47
N GLY A 83 -26.73 28.23 -40.24
CA GLY A 83 -26.94 28.84 -38.94
C GLY A 83 -27.37 27.82 -37.88
N PHE A 84 -28.34 26.95 -38.21
CA PHE A 84 -28.78 25.88 -37.32
C PHE A 84 -27.67 24.86 -37.03
N ILE A 85 -26.91 24.45 -38.05
CA ILE A 85 -25.77 23.53 -37.90
C ILE A 85 -24.69 24.17 -37.01
N ALA A 86 -24.39 25.45 -37.19
CA ALA A 86 -23.39 26.15 -36.40
C ALA A 86 -23.81 26.26 -34.91
N ILE A 87 -25.09 26.53 -34.64
CA ILE A 87 -25.64 26.54 -33.27
C ILE A 87 -25.52 25.14 -32.65
N ALA A 88 -25.91 24.08 -33.36
CA ALA A 88 -25.81 22.70 -32.88
C ALA A 88 -24.35 22.30 -32.58
N ALA A 89 -23.41 22.65 -33.46
CA ALA A 89 -21.98 22.40 -33.26
C ALA A 89 -21.44 23.16 -32.03
N ALA A 90 -21.83 24.42 -31.84
CA ALA A 90 -21.42 25.22 -30.68
C ALA A 90 -21.94 24.63 -29.36
N ILE A 91 -23.19 24.16 -29.33
CA ILE A 91 -23.78 23.48 -28.16
C ILE A 91 -23.02 22.18 -27.87
N LEU A 92 -22.80 21.34 -28.88
CA LEU A 92 -22.10 20.06 -28.72
C LEU A 92 -20.68 20.25 -28.18
N MET A 93 -19.89 21.17 -28.78
CA MET A 93 -18.55 21.49 -28.29
C MET A 93 -18.56 22.02 -26.86
N SER A 94 -19.59 22.79 -26.48
CA SER A 94 -19.73 23.30 -25.11
C SER A 94 -20.01 22.18 -24.11
N ILE A 95 -20.81 21.18 -24.48
CA ILE A 95 -21.08 19.99 -23.65
C ILE A 95 -19.82 19.14 -23.48
N ILE A 96 -19.08 18.87 -24.57
CA ILE A 96 -17.84 18.08 -24.54
C ILE A 96 -16.82 18.75 -23.61
N ARG A 97 -16.62 20.07 -23.77
CA ARG A 97 -15.70 20.81 -22.92
C ARG A 97 -16.15 20.86 -21.46
N ALA A 98 -17.46 20.99 -21.19
CA ALA A 98 -17.98 20.96 -19.82
C ALA A 98 -17.69 19.61 -19.14
N ARG A 99 -17.67 18.51 -19.89
CA ARG A 99 -17.23 17.20 -19.39
C ARG A 99 -15.72 17.16 -19.12
N GLU A 100 -14.89 17.67 -20.02
CA GLU A 100 -13.43 17.72 -19.82
C GLU A 100 -13.02 18.63 -18.66
N ALA A 101 -13.70 19.77 -18.48
CA ALA A 101 -13.41 20.71 -17.39
C ALA A 101 -13.69 20.10 -16.00
N ARG A 102 -14.61 19.14 -15.89
CA ARG A 102 -14.83 18.37 -14.65
C ARG A 102 -13.62 17.50 -14.27
N ASN A 103 -12.72 17.22 -15.21
CA ASN A 103 -11.54 16.37 -15.00
C ASN A 103 -10.25 17.15 -14.71
N ILE A 104 -10.30 18.47 -14.50
CA ILE A 104 -9.09 19.26 -14.22
C ILE A 104 -8.74 19.18 -12.72
N ALA A 105 -7.92 18.19 -12.37
CA ALA A 105 -7.42 17.92 -11.02
C ALA A 105 -6.19 18.77 -10.68
N THR A 106 -6.36 20.07 -10.43
CA THR A 106 -5.22 20.98 -10.12
C THR A 106 -4.52 20.65 -8.79
N TYR A 107 -5.21 20.01 -7.84
CA TYR A 107 -4.70 19.69 -6.50
C TYR A 107 -4.80 18.19 -6.16
N GLY A 108 -4.84 17.33 -7.19
CA GLY A 108 -5.04 15.90 -7.04
C GLY A 108 -6.44 15.45 -7.49
N SER A 109 -6.51 14.20 -7.93
CA SER A 109 -7.70 13.58 -8.52
C SER A 109 -8.51 12.75 -7.52
N ALA A 110 -8.18 12.83 -6.23
CA ALA A 110 -8.87 12.08 -5.19
C ALA A 110 -10.34 12.49 -5.12
N ARG A 111 -11.23 11.51 -5.30
CA ARG A 111 -12.67 11.65 -5.17
C ARG A 111 -13.25 10.35 -4.63
N TRP A 112 -14.49 10.42 -4.17
CA TRP A 112 -15.25 9.22 -3.84
C TRP A 112 -15.41 8.34 -5.09
N ALA A 113 -15.27 7.02 -4.87
CA ALA A 113 -15.46 6.02 -5.90
C ALA A 113 -16.93 5.93 -6.31
N GLU A 114 -17.19 5.75 -7.61
CA GLU A 114 -18.51 5.42 -8.14
C GLU A 114 -18.80 3.92 -8.01
N ASP A 115 -20.07 3.52 -8.03
CA ASP A 115 -20.48 2.11 -7.89
C ASP A 115 -19.79 1.16 -8.88
N LYS A 116 -19.58 1.61 -10.12
CA LYS A 116 -18.88 0.84 -11.15
C LYS A 116 -17.41 0.58 -10.77
N GLU A 117 -16.78 1.53 -10.11
CA GLU A 117 -15.37 1.45 -9.69
C GLU A 117 -15.22 0.57 -8.46
N ILE A 118 -16.16 0.66 -7.52
CA ILE A 118 -16.23 -0.23 -6.34
C ILE A 118 -16.38 -1.69 -6.80
N ARG A 119 -17.26 -1.95 -7.78
CA ARG A 119 -17.44 -3.28 -8.37
C ARG A 119 -16.20 -3.74 -9.13
N ALA A 120 -15.61 -2.88 -9.96
CA ALA A 120 -14.40 -3.19 -10.71
C ALA A 120 -13.20 -3.48 -9.80
N ALA A 121 -13.12 -2.81 -8.64
CA ALA A 121 -12.12 -3.07 -7.61
C ALA A 121 -12.39 -4.33 -6.77
N GLY A 122 -13.48 -5.06 -7.04
CA GLY A 122 -13.80 -6.31 -6.34
C GLY A 122 -14.26 -6.14 -4.89
N LEU A 123 -14.56 -4.92 -4.44
CA LEU A 123 -14.81 -4.63 -3.03
C LEU A 123 -16.15 -5.15 -2.49
N LEU A 124 -17.04 -5.62 -3.37
CA LEU A 124 -18.34 -6.18 -2.99
C LEU A 124 -18.31 -7.72 -2.87
N GLY A 125 -17.11 -8.31 -2.88
CA GLY A 125 -16.92 -9.74 -2.68
C GLY A 125 -17.39 -10.22 -1.29
N PRO A 126 -17.68 -11.53 -1.17
CA PRO A 126 -18.08 -12.13 0.11
C PRO A 126 -16.90 -12.23 1.10
N ASP A 127 -15.68 -12.36 0.59
CA ASP A 127 -14.45 -12.57 1.35
C ASP A 127 -13.64 -11.27 1.51
N GLY A 128 -12.68 -11.29 2.42
CA GLY A 128 -11.80 -10.15 2.66
C GLY A 128 -11.94 -9.49 4.04
N VAL A 129 -11.02 -8.59 4.35
CA VAL A 129 -11.10 -7.70 5.51
C VAL A 129 -12.24 -6.71 5.32
N VAL A 130 -13.14 -6.61 6.30
CA VAL A 130 -14.27 -5.69 6.24
C VAL A 130 -13.78 -4.25 6.42
N LEU A 131 -13.95 -3.42 5.40
CA LEU A 131 -13.55 -2.01 5.40
C LEU A 131 -14.68 -1.08 5.88
N GLY A 132 -15.93 -1.46 5.60
CA GLY A 132 -17.10 -0.64 5.91
C GLY A 132 -18.34 -1.10 5.16
N ARG A 133 -19.28 -0.19 4.93
CA ARG A 133 -20.53 -0.46 4.23
C ARG A 133 -20.79 0.60 3.18
N HIS A 134 -21.12 0.17 1.97
CA HIS A 134 -21.63 1.02 0.90
C HIS A 134 -23.09 0.65 0.63
N THR A 135 -24.02 1.55 0.94
CA THR A 135 -25.47 1.30 0.87
C THR A 135 -25.90 0.09 1.73
N GLN A 136 -26.28 -1.03 1.11
CA GLN A 136 -26.65 -2.28 1.78
C GLN A 136 -25.51 -3.32 1.80
N ASP A 137 -24.45 -3.09 1.03
CA ASP A 137 -23.37 -4.05 0.84
C ASP A 137 -22.16 -3.73 1.73
N TYR A 138 -21.51 -4.75 2.27
CA TYR A 138 -20.24 -4.60 2.96
C TYR A 138 -19.11 -4.43 1.94
N LEU A 139 -18.23 -3.47 2.20
CA LEU A 139 -16.98 -3.31 1.47
C LEU A 139 -15.93 -4.20 2.10
N ARG A 140 -15.29 -5.05 1.30
CA ARG A 140 -14.22 -5.95 1.75
C ARG A 140 -13.01 -5.86 0.85
N HIS A 141 -11.85 -6.08 1.44
CA HIS A 141 -10.59 -6.17 0.71
C HIS A 141 -9.99 -7.55 0.88
N ASP A 142 -9.90 -8.29 -0.23
CA ASP A 142 -9.34 -9.65 -0.33
C ASP A 142 -8.06 -9.67 -1.18
N GLY A 143 -7.41 -8.51 -1.30
CA GLY A 143 -6.15 -8.38 -2.03
C GLY A 143 -4.93 -8.72 -1.16
N PRO A 144 -3.75 -8.87 -1.78
CA PRO A 144 -2.48 -9.06 -1.07
C PRO A 144 -2.02 -7.80 -0.32
N GLU A 145 -2.67 -6.65 -0.53
CA GLU A 145 -2.30 -5.39 0.08
C GLU A 145 -2.64 -5.32 1.57
N HIS A 146 -1.91 -4.47 2.29
CA HIS A 146 -2.15 -4.24 3.72
C HIS A 146 -3.22 -3.17 3.95
N VAL A 147 -4.08 -3.41 4.94
CA VAL A 147 -5.13 -2.47 5.34
C VAL A 147 -4.72 -1.74 6.62
N LEU A 148 -4.65 -0.40 6.55
CA LEU A 148 -4.41 0.46 7.70
C LEU A 148 -5.71 1.16 8.12
N CYS A 149 -6.16 0.90 9.35
CA CYS A 149 -7.31 1.58 9.93
C CYS A 149 -6.86 2.70 10.87
N PHE A 150 -7.10 3.96 10.48
CA PHE A 150 -6.90 5.11 11.35
C PHE A 150 -8.22 5.52 12.01
N ALA A 151 -8.35 5.27 13.30
CA ALA A 151 -9.61 5.44 14.02
C ALA A 151 -9.37 5.87 15.49
N PRO A 152 -9.94 7.02 15.94
CA PRO A 152 -9.84 7.47 17.33
C PRO A 152 -10.45 6.48 18.34
N THR A 153 -10.23 6.71 19.64
CA THR A 153 -10.92 5.93 20.68
C THR A 153 -12.45 6.13 20.57
N ARG A 154 -13.22 5.07 20.86
CA ARG A 154 -14.70 5.05 20.79
C ARG A 154 -15.31 5.35 19.41
N SER A 155 -14.53 5.29 18.34
CA SER A 155 -15.00 5.43 16.94
C SER A 155 -15.67 4.17 16.36
N GLY A 156 -15.68 3.06 17.12
CA GLY A 156 -16.28 1.81 16.67
C GLY A 156 -15.36 0.89 15.86
N LYS A 157 -14.03 1.12 15.81
CA LYS A 157 -13.10 0.22 15.08
C LYS A 157 -13.25 -1.27 15.42
N GLY A 158 -13.55 -1.59 16.68
CA GLY A 158 -13.77 -2.96 17.14
C GLY A 158 -15.02 -3.57 16.51
N VAL A 159 -16.16 -2.90 16.66
CA VAL A 159 -17.47 -3.39 16.21
C VAL A 159 -17.72 -3.26 14.71
N GLY A 160 -17.08 -2.29 14.05
CA GLY A 160 -17.32 -1.98 12.63
C GLY A 160 -16.32 -2.60 11.67
N LEU A 161 -15.13 -2.98 12.14
CA LEU A 161 -14.05 -3.50 11.29
C LEU A 161 -13.48 -4.81 11.84
N VAL A 162 -12.99 -4.82 13.09
CA VAL A 162 -12.25 -5.98 13.64
C VAL A 162 -13.16 -7.19 13.85
N VAL A 163 -14.22 -7.06 14.64
CA VAL A 163 -15.15 -8.16 14.94
C VAL A 163 -15.83 -8.69 13.67
N PRO A 164 -16.39 -7.85 12.77
CA PRO A 164 -16.95 -8.34 11.51
C PRO A 164 -15.93 -9.11 10.66
N THR A 165 -14.69 -8.62 10.58
CA THR A 165 -13.61 -9.32 9.87
C THR A 165 -13.35 -10.69 10.50
N LEU A 166 -13.18 -10.79 11.82
CA LEU A 166 -12.92 -12.07 12.48
C LEU A 166 -14.08 -13.08 12.37
N LEU A 167 -15.30 -12.60 12.16
CA LEU A 167 -16.49 -13.44 11.95
C LEU A 167 -16.75 -13.81 10.48
N THR A 168 -16.07 -13.17 9.53
CA THR A 168 -16.31 -13.42 8.09
C THR A 168 -15.07 -13.91 7.36
N TRP A 169 -13.87 -13.57 7.84
CA TRP A 169 -12.60 -13.96 7.24
C TRP A 169 -12.45 -15.50 7.20
N PRO A 170 -12.33 -16.11 6.02
CA PRO A 170 -12.27 -17.56 5.90
C PRO A 170 -10.92 -18.14 6.34
N GLY A 171 -9.84 -17.35 6.26
CA GLY A 171 -8.48 -17.81 6.53
C GLY A 171 -8.10 -17.88 8.03
N SER A 172 -6.87 -18.32 8.27
CA SER A 172 -6.23 -18.23 9.58
C SER A 172 -5.95 -16.77 9.95
N CYS A 173 -5.95 -16.46 11.24
CA CYS A 173 -5.64 -15.13 11.74
C CYS A 173 -4.83 -15.20 13.04
N ILE A 174 -3.84 -14.31 13.17
CA ILE A 174 -3.16 -14.02 14.43
C ILE A 174 -3.67 -12.67 14.90
N VAL A 175 -4.21 -12.60 16.11
CA VAL A 175 -4.88 -11.40 16.62
C VAL A 175 -4.16 -10.95 17.88
N HIS A 176 -3.56 -9.76 17.82
CA HIS A 176 -3.02 -9.10 19.01
C HIS A 176 -4.16 -8.39 19.75
N ASP A 177 -4.65 -9.01 20.83
CA ASP A 177 -5.84 -8.56 21.57
C ASP A 177 -5.49 -8.18 23.02
N ILE A 178 -4.89 -7.01 23.20
CA ILE A 178 -4.48 -6.48 24.50
C ILE A 178 -5.63 -6.43 25.51
N LYS A 179 -6.88 -6.31 25.04
CA LYS A 179 -8.07 -6.19 25.89
C LYS A 179 -8.85 -7.48 26.11
N GLY A 180 -8.60 -8.53 25.31
CA GLY A 180 -9.36 -9.78 25.33
C GLY A 180 -10.79 -9.69 24.77
N GLU A 181 -11.19 -8.55 24.21
CA GLU A 181 -12.55 -8.33 23.69
C GLU A 181 -12.80 -9.16 22.42
N ASN A 182 -11.80 -9.25 21.54
CA ASN A 182 -11.91 -10.01 20.30
C ASN A 182 -11.99 -11.51 20.59
N TRP A 183 -11.17 -12.02 21.51
CA TRP A 183 -11.23 -13.40 21.96
C TRP A 183 -12.63 -13.75 22.47
N THR A 184 -13.13 -12.95 23.42
CA THR A 184 -14.42 -13.19 24.07
C THR A 184 -15.58 -13.21 23.07
N LEU A 185 -15.56 -12.29 22.09
CA LEU A 185 -16.65 -12.17 21.12
C LEU A 185 -16.57 -13.18 19.97
N THR A 186 -15.37 -13.57 19.54
CA THR A 186 -15.19 -14.25 18.24
C THR A 186 -14.62 -15.66 18.33
N ALA A 187 -13.91 -16.03 19.41
CA ALA A 187 -13.24 -17.32 19.51
C ALA A 187 -14.20 -18.51 19.38
N GLY A 188 -15.39 -18.43 19.99
CA GLY A 188 -16.40 -19.48 19.90
C GLY A 188 -16.94 -19.70 18.48
N PHE A 189 -17.06 -18.64 17.68
CA PHE A 189 -17.44 -18.75 16.27
C PHE A 189 -16.30 -19.32 15.43
N ARG A 190 -15.07 -18.81 15.63
CA ARG A 190 -13.89 -19.29 14.91
C ARG A 190 -13.57 -20.75 15.23
N ALA A 191 -13.87 -21.23 16.44
CA ALA A 191 -13.72 -22.62 16.83
C ALA A 191 -14.57 -23.60 16.01
N LYS A 192 -15.64 -23.11 15.37
CA LYS A 192 -16.45 -23.92 14.42
C LYS A 192 -15.75 -24.13 13.07
N HIS A 193 -14.76 -23.30 12.75
CA HIS A 193 -14.04 -23.33 11.48
C HIS A 193 -12.68 -24.00 11.59
N GLY A 194 -12.05 -23.97 12.78
CA GLY A 194 -10.76 -24.58 13.01
C GLY A 194 -10.29 -24.44 14.45
N ARG A 195 -9.05 -24.86 14.71
CA ARG A 195 -8.43 -24.75 16.03
C ARG A 195 -8.19 -23.29 16.39
N VAL A 196 -8.59 -22.90 17.60
CA VAL A 196 -8.39 -21.56 18.14
C VAL A 196 -7.58 -21.67 19.43
N LEU A 197 -6.49 -20.92 19.53
CA LEU A 197 -5.55 -20.94 20.65
C LEU A 197 -5.49 -19.56 21.30
N LEU A 198 -5.67 -19.53 22.62
CA LEU A 198 -5.38 -18.35 23.43
C LEU A 198 -3.92 -18.43 23.85
N PHE A 199 -3.14 -17.37 23.59
CA PHE A 199 -1.82 -17.22 24.19
C PHE A 199 -1.81 -15.94 25.04
N ASP A 200 -1.82 -16.13 26.35
CA ASP A 200 -1.81 -15.09 27.38
C ASP A 200 -1.02 -15.63 28.58
N PRO A 201 0.30 -15.36 28.67
CA PRO A 201 1.17 -15.94 29.69
C PRO A 201 0.72 -15.70 31.14
N THR A 202 -0.18 -14.73 31.37
CA THR A 202 -0.70 -14.40 32.71
C THR A 202 -1.98 -15.16 33.06
N ASN A 203 -2.54 -15.90 32.11
CA ASN A 203 -3.85 -16.54 32.22
C ASN A 203 -3.71 -18.06 32.31
N ALA A 204 -4.31 -18.63 33.35
CA ALA A 204 -4.29 -20.08 33.60
C ALA A 204 -4.91 -20.92 32.47
N ARG A 205 -5.74 -20.31 31.60
CA ARG A 205 -6.34 -20.98 30.42
C ARG A 205 -5.52 -20.80 29.14
N SER A 206 -4.35 -20.15 29.21
CA SER A 206 -3.49 -19.99 28.05
C SER A 206 -2.99 -21.33 27.54
N SER A 207 -2.84 -21.39 26.22
CA SER A 207 -2.09 -22.43 25.55
C SER A 207 -0.61 -22.25 25.90
N ALA A 208 0.09 -23.36 26.05
CA ALA A 208 1.54 -23.36 26.16
C ALA A 208 2.16 -23.04 24.78
N TYR A 209 3.25 -22.29 24.78
CA TYR A 209 4.05 -22.00 23.60
C TYR A 209 5.52 -22.17 23.95
N ASN A 210 6.24 -22.93 23.12
CA ASN A 210 7.68 -23.08 23.23
C ASN A 210 8.31 -22.79 21.86
N PRO A 211 8.97 -21.63 21.68
CA PRO A 211 9.57 -21.26 20.40
C PRO A 211 10.67 -22.23 19.96
N LEU A 212 11.28 -22.96 20.91
CA LEU A 212 12.33 -23.94 20.60
C LEU A 212 11.80 -25.14 19.81
N LEU A 213 10.48 -25.39 19.82
CA LEU A 213 9.85 -26.44 19.00
C LEU A 213 9.83 -26.08 17.51
N GLU A 214 9.98 -24.81 17.15
CA GLU A 214 10.01 -24.36 15.75
C GLU A 214 11.40 -24.52 15.11
N VAL A 215 12.41 -24.90 15.90
CA VAL A 215 13.78 -25.12 15.40
C VAL A 215 13.85 -26.42 14.61
N ARG A 216 14.18 -26.33 13.32
CA ARG A 216 14.37 -27.50 12.46
C ARG A 216 15.79 -28.03 12.60
N GLN A 217 15.94 -29.17 13.27
CA GLN A 217 17.23 -29.84 13.44
C GLN A 217 17.87 -30.22 12.09
N GLY A 218 19.18 -30.03 11.96
CA GLY A 218 19.94 -30.26 10.74
C GLY A 218 20.42 -28.97 10.07
N GLU A 219 20.26 -28.86 8.74
CA GLU A 219 20.89 -27.79 7.94
C GLU A 219 20.51 -26.36 8.38
N TRP A 220 19.28 -26.16 8.88
CA TRP A 220 18.74 -24.82 9.17
C TRP A 220 18.76 -24.44 10.65
N GLU A 221 19.23 -25.32 11.53
CA GLU A 221 19.03 -25.18 12.97
C GLU A 221 19.70 -23.95 13.56
N VAL A 222 20.94 -23.66 13.14
CA VAL A 222 21.68 -22.47 13.61
C VAL A 222 20.94 -21.20 13.23
N ARG A 223 20.40 -21.14 11.99
CA ARG A 223 19.63 -19.99 11.52
C ARG A 223 18.31 -19.84 12.27
N ASP A 224 17.60 -20.93 12.50
CA ASP A 224 16.33 -20.91 13.23
C ASP A 224 16.54 -20.46 14.69
N VAL A 225 17.61 -20.93 15.33
CA VAL A 225 18.01 -20.48 16.68
C VAL A 225 18.44 -19.01 16.69
N GLN A 226 19.19 -18.55 15.68
CA GLN A 226 19.55 -17.13 15.53
C GLN A 226 18.31 -16.24 15.43
N ASN A 227 17.30 -16.64 14.66
CA ASN A 227 16.05 -15.88 14.57
C ASN A 227 15.34 -15.78 15.93
N ILE A 228 15.33 -16.86 16.72
CA ILE A 228 14.78 -16.84 18.09
C ILE A 228 15.61 -15.91 18.98
N ALA A 229 16.94 -16.00 18.90
CA ALA A 229 17.85 -15.16 19.70
C ALA A 229 17.71 -13.68 19.34
N ASP A 230 17.55 -13.34 18.07
CA ASP A 230 17.30 -11.96 17.62
C ASP A 230 16.00 -11.41 18.21
N ILE A 231 14.91 -12.19 18.21
CA ILE A 231 13.64 -11.78 18.83
C ILE A 231 13.79 -11.52 20.33
N LEU A 232 14.60 -12.32 21.04
CA LEU A 232 14.79 -12.23 22.48
C LEU A 232 15.75 -11.10 22.90
N VAL A 233 16.81 -10.87 22.12
CA VAL A 233 17.88 -9.91 22.46
C VAL A 233 17.60 -8.52 21.88
N ASP A 234 16.94 -8.43 20.72
CA ASP A 234 16.69 -7.20 19.98
C ASP A 234 15.23 -7.13 19.50
N PRO A 235 14.26 -7.02 20.42
CA PRO A 235 12.84 -7.01 20.09
C PRO A 235 12.43 -5.78 19.25
N GLU A 236 13.23 -4.70 19.27
CA GLU A 236 12.99 -3.48 18.50
C GLU A 236 13.60 -3.53 17.08
N GLY A 237 14.42 -4.54 16.76
CA GLY A 237 15.04 -4.72 15.45
C GLY A 237 16.00 -3.59 15.06
N SER A 238 16.61 -2.94 16.05
CA SER A 238 17.45 -1.76 15.83
C SER A 238 18.90 -2.16 15.53
N LEU A 239 19.09 -2.73 14.33
CA LEU A 239 20.38 -3.25 13.84
C LEU A 239 21.53 -2.24 13.97
N ASP A 240 21.23 -0.94 13.89
CA ASP A 240 22.22 0.15 13.90
C ASP A 240 22.78 0.52 15.29
N LYS A 241 22.29 -0.10 16.38
CA LYS A 241 22.70 0.24 17.75
C LYS A 241 23.10 -0.95 18.64
N ARG A 242 23.44 -2.11 18.06
CA ARG A 242 23.84 -3.26 18.89
C ARG A 242 25.12 -2.96 19.69
N ASN A 243 24.98 -2.75 21.00
CA ASN A 243 26.09 -2.59 21.93
C ASN A 243 26.84 -3.93 22.03
N HIS A 244 28.11 -3.90 22.45
CA HIS A 244 28.94 -5.08 22.65
C HIS A 244 28.22 -6.16 23.46
N TRP A 245 27.47 -5.77 24.50
CA TRP A 245 26.68 -6.66 25.34
C TRP A 245 25.61 -7.43 24.57
N GLU A 246 24.89 -6.79 23.66
CA GLU A 246 23.85 -7.45 22.86
C GLU A 246 24.44 -8.47 21.88
N LYS A 247 25.59 -8.14 21.26
CA LYS A 247 26.29 -9.06 20.35
C LYS A 247 26.81 -10.31 21.07
N THR A 248 27.39 -10.11 22.26
CA THR A 248 27.91 -11.20 23.09
C THR A 248 26.76 -12.05 23.65
N SER A 249 25.69 -11.42 24.14
CA SER A 249 24.48 -12.12 24.63
C SER A 249 23.81 -12.92 23.53
N HIS A 250 23.69 -12.38 22.31
CA HIS A 250 23.16 -13.11 21.16
C HIS A 250 23.97 -14.38 20.87
N SER A 251 25.31 -14.26 20.78
CA SER A 251 26.18 -15.41 20.47
C SER A 251 26.12 -16.48 21.56
N LEU A 252 26.10 -16.06 22.83
CA LEU A 252 25.92 -16.95 23.98
C LEU A 252 24.57 -17.67 23.93
N LEU A 253 23.49 -16.94 23.69
CA LEU A 253 22.13 -17.46 23.67
C LEU A 253 21.96 -18.49 22.54
N VAL A 254 22.53 -18.23 21.35
CA VAL A 254 22.52 -19.19 20.24
C VAL A 254 23.19 -20.50 20.63
N GLY A 255 24.42 -20.43 21.15
CA GLY A 255 25.16 -21.62 21.56
C GLY A 255 24.45 -22.42 22.65
N ALA A 256 23.82 -21.72 23.60
CA ALA A 256 23.13 -22.35 24.71
C ALA A 256 21.78 -22.98 24.32
N ILE A 257 21.01 -22.34 23.43
CA ILE A 257 19.80 -22.95 22.89
C ILE A 257 20.17 -24.24 22.14
N LEU A 258 21.22 -24.22 21.31
CA LEU A 258 21.70 -25.43 20.63
C LEU A 258 22.11 -26.50 21.65
N HIS A 259 22.85 -26.14 22.69
CA HIS A 259 23.22 -27.06 23.76
C HIS A 259 21.99 -27.69 24.42
N VAL A 260 20.99 -26.89 24.80
CA VAL A 260 19.74 -27.39 25.40
C VAL A 260 18.99 -28.34 24.46
N LEU A 261 18.92 -28.03 23.17
CA LEU A 261 18.25 -28.87 22.18
C LEU A 261 18.90 -30.25 22.02
N TYR A 262 20.21 -30.36 22.21
CA TYR A 262 20.98 -31.59 22.00
C TYR A 262 21.28 -32.38 23.28
N ALA A 263 21.69 -31.69 24.34
CA ALA A 263 22.25 -32.30 25.54
C ALA A 263 21.23 -32.44 26.67
N GLU A 264 20.20 -31.60 26.70
CA GLU A 264 19.29 -31.50 27.85
C GLU A 264 17.94 -32.18 27.59
N LYS A 265 17.32 -32.64 28.67
CA LYS A 265 15.99 -33.26 28.63
C LYS A 265 14.88 -32.21 28.55
N ASP A 266 15.04 -31.10 29.25
CA ASP A 266 14.08 -29.99 29.23
C ASP A 266 14.44 -29.00 28.12
N LYS A 267 13.81 -29.19 26.95
CA LYS A 267 14.06 -28.41 25.74
C LYS A 267 13.18 -27.16 25.67
N THR A 268 13.18 -26.37 26.73
CA THR A 268 12.39 -25.14 26.85
C THR A 268 13.28 -23.96 27.21
N LEU A 269 12.78 -22.73 27.03
CA LEU A 269 13.48 -21.53 27.52
C LEU A 269 13.60 -21.53 29.05
N ALA A 270 12.66 -22.15 29.78
CA ALA A 270 12.77 -22.32 31.23
C ALA A 270 13.91 -23.29 31.61
N GLY A 271 14.05 -24.40 30.88
CA GLY A 271 15.18 -25.32 31.04
C GLY A 271 16.52 -24.66 30.73
N LEU A 272 16.56 -23.82 29.68
CA LEU A 272 17.72 -22.98 29.35
C LEU A 272 18.07 -22.01 30.49
N ASP A 273 17.08 -21.29 31.02
CA ASP A 273 17.27 -20.33 32.12
C ASP A 273 17.79 -21.02 33.39
N ALA A 274 17.18 -22.15 33.76
CA ALA A 274 17.61 -22.95 34.90
C ALA A 274 19.07 -23.42 34.79
N LYS A 275 19.60 -23.61 33.57
CA LYS A 275 21.00 -23.96 33.32
C LYS A 275 21.92 -22.74 33.27
N MET A 276 21.51 -21.68 32.58
CA MET A 276 22.26 -20.42 32.49
C MET A 276 22.44 -19.73 33.84
N LEU A 277 21.39 -19.73 34.65
CA LEU A 277 21.33 -19.06 35.96
C LEU A 277 21.53 -20.01 37.13
N SER A 278 21.88 -21.28 36.88
CA SER A 278 22.26 -22.27 37.88
C SER A 278 23.35 -21.69 38.80
N PRO A 279 23.04 -21.33 40.06
CA PRO A 279 24.05 -20.84 41.01
C PRO A 279 25.01 -21.96 41.44
N ASN A 280 24.66 -23.20 41.11
CA ASN A 280 25.31 -24.40 41.62
C ASN A 280 26.54 -24.81 40.82
N ASP A 281 26.80 -24.18 39.68
CA ASP A 281 27.92 -24.56 38.84
C ASP A 281 29.14 -23.66 39.05
N PHE A 282 28.99 -22.47 39.62
CA PHE A 282 30.09 -21.51 39.74
C PHE A 282 30.18 -20.84 41.12
N MET A 283 31.37 -20.87 41.70
CA MET A 283 31.73 -20.18 42.94
C MET A 283 32.56 -18.95 42.63
N LEU A 284 32.25 -17.84 43.30
CA LEU A 284 33.06 -16.63 43.25
C LEU A 284 34.19 -16.76 44.29
N VAL A 285 35.43 -16.86 43.82
CA VAL A 285 36.62 -16.90 44.68
C VAL A 285 37.31 -15.55 44.63
N THR A 286 37.48 -14.92 45.79
CA THR A 286 38.28 -13.69 45.93
C THR A 286 39.56 -14.02 46.68
N ALA A 287 40.71 -13.67 46.11
CA ALA A 287 42.01 -13.87 46.74
C ALA A 287 42.92 -12.64 46.59
N SER A 288 43.80 -12.43 47.56
CA SER A 288 44.74 -11.32 47.59
C SER A 288 45.91 -11.57 46.63
N VAL A 289 46.28 -10.58 45.82
CA VAL A 289 47.33 -10.70 44.79
C VAL A 289 48.69 -10.27 45.35
N VAL A 290 49.74 -11.04 45.08
CA VAL A 290 51.16 -10.70 45.39
C VAL A 290 51.95 -10.24 44.15
N GLY A 291 51.30 -10.11 42.98
CA GLY A 291 51.82 -9.44 41.77
C GLY A 291 51.21 -10.01 40.46
N GLY A 292 51.09 -9.17 39.40
CA GLY A 292 50.67 -9.59 38.05
C GLY A 292 49.78 -8.59 37.30
N ASN A 293 49.89 -8.52 35.96
CA ASN A 293 49.23 -7.51 35.11
C ASN A 293 47.88 -7.96 34.52
N SER A 294 46.91 -7.03 34.57
CA SER A 294 45.68 -6.87 33.76
C SER A 294 44.70 -8.04 33.66
N GLY A 295 43.48 -7.82 34.19
CA GLY A 295 42.33 -8.71 34.02
C GLY A 295 41.90 -8.92 32.56
N GLY A 296 41.19 -10.03 32.31
CA GLY A 296 40.79 -10.48 30.98
C GLY A 296 39.97 -11.77 31.02
N VAL A 297 39.52 -12.22 29.83
CA VAL A 297 38.84 -13.51 29.65
C VAL A 297 39.89 -14.63 29.66
N VAL A 298 39.70 -15.63 30.52
CA VAL A 298 40.52 -16.83 30.57
C VAL A 298 39.92 -17.84 29.60
N VAL A 299 40.71 -18.22 28.61
CA VAL A 299 40.36 -19.22 27.59
C VAL A 299 41.08 -20.53 27.86
N ASN A 300 40.40 -21.67 27.71
CA ASN A 300 41.03 -22.99 27.83
C ASN A 300 41.89 -23.32 26.59
N THR A 301 42.55 -24.47 26.59
CA THR A 301 43.37 -24.95 25.46
C THR A 301 42.58 -25.20 24.18
N HIS A 302 41.25 -25.24 24.25
CA HIS A 302 40.33 -25.33 23.12
C HIS A 302 39.85 -23.96 22.62
N GLY A 303 40.28 -22.86 23.26
CA GLY A 303 39.88 -21.50 22.90
C GLY A 303 38.52 -21.07 23.47
N GLU A 304 37.93 -21.85 24.39
CA GLU A 304 36.65 -21.54 25.01
C GLU A 304 36.83 -20.63 26.22
N ALA A 305 36.04 -19.56 26.33
CA ALA A 305 36.05 -18.69 27.49
C ALA A 305 35.51 -19.44 28.71
N VAL A 306 36.39 -19.75 29.65
CA VAL A 306 36.06 -20.55 30.86
C VAL A 306 35.97 -19.71 32.13
N SER A 307 36.48 -18.47 32.11
CA SER A 307 36.41 -17.58 33.27
C SER A 307 36.67 -16.13 32.86
N LEU A 308 36.30 -15.20 33.74
CA LEU A 308 36.62 -13.78 33.66
C LEU A 308 37.40 -13.39 34.91
N VAL A 309 38.53 -12.72 34.73
CA VAL A 309 39.33 -12.18 35.82
C VAL A 309 39.14 -10.67 35.84
N SER A 310 38.53 -10.17 36.91
CA SER A 310 38.45 -8.73 37.19
C SER A 310 39.52 -8.37 38.21
N TYR A 311 40.29 -7.32 37.92
CA TYR A 311 41.35 -6.82 38.79
C TYR A 311 40.84 -5.63 39.61
N GLY A 312 40.84 -5.76 40.94
CA GLY A 312 40.65 -4.66 41.89
C GLY A 312 41.95 -4.36 42.62
N SER A 313 42.08 -3.17 43.20
CA SER A 313 43.25 -2.80 44.01
C SER A 313 43.34 -3.70 45.26
N GLY A 314 44.22 -4.71 45.23
CA GLY A 314 44.55 -5.59 46.37
C GLY A 314 43.87 -6.97 46.37
N SER A 315 42.93 -7.23 45.47
CA SER A 315 42.30 -8.55 45.32
C SER A 315 41.97 -8.83 43.86
N TYR A 316 42.07 -10.11 43.48
CA TYR A 316 41.46 -10.60 42.26
C TYR A 316 40.22 -11.40 42.62
N THR A 317 39.19 -11.27 41.78
CA THR A 317 37.96 -12.04 41.90
C THR A 317 37.82 -12.89 40.64
N GLN A 318 37.63 -14.18 40.85
CA GLN A 318 37.52 -15.18 39.79
C GLN A 318 36.28 -16.04 40.00
N THR A 319 35.50 -16.20 38.95
CA THR A 319 34.41 -17.17 38.89
C THR A 319 34.99 -18.52 38.46
N VAL A 320 34.88 -19.53 39.32
CA VAL A 320 35.38 -20.89 39.06
C VAL A 320 34.26 -21.92 39.15
N PRO A 321 34.28 -22.98 38.32
CA PRO A 321 33.34 -24.07 38.47
C PRO A 321 33.41 -24.72 39.87
N ILE A 322 32.26 -24.97 40.52
CA ILE A 322 32.19 -25.53 41.87
C ILE A 322 32.82 -26.93 41.93
N ASP A 323 32.57 -27.75 40.92
CA ASP A 323 33.16 -29.09 40.77
C ASP A 323 34.70 -29.05 40.73
N ARG A 324 35.26 -28.07 40.02
CA ARG A 324 36.70 -27.85 39.93
C ARG A 324 37.27 -27.37 41.26
N ALA A 325 36.58 -26.46 41.95
CA ALA A 325 36.99 -25.99 43.27
C ALA A 325 36.97 -27.13 44.31
N LEU A 326 35.92 -27.95 44.31
CA LEU A 326 35.80 -29.12 45.19
C LEU A 326 36.87 -30.18 44.88
N THR A 327 37.18 -30.40 43.60
CA THR A 327 38.24 -31.33 43.17
C THR A 327 39.61 -30.90 43.71
N VAL A 328 39.95 -29.62 43.57
CA VAL A 328 41.23 -29.06 44.07
C VAL A 328 41.26 -29.07 45.60
N ALA A 329 40.17 -28.68 46.27
CA ALA A 329 40.08 -28.71 47.73
C ALA A 329 40.26 -30.13 48.28
N GLY A 330 39.69 -31.14 47.62
CA GLY A 330 39.89 -32.55 47.98
C GLY A 330 41.32 -33.07 47.76
N GLN A 331 42.08 -32.47 46.83
CA GLN A 331 43.50 -32.76 46.64
C GLN A 331 44.39 -32.11 47.70
N LEU A 332 44.03 -30.90 48.16
CA LEU A 332 44.75 -30.15 49.19
C LEU A 332 44.49 -30.66 50.62
N ALA A 333 43.38 -31.39 50.82
CA ALA A 333 43.01 -31.98 52.11
C ALA A 333 43.69 -33.34 52.39
N LYS A 334 44.57 -33.81 51.49
CA LYS A 334 45.43 -34.98 51.67
C LYS A 334 46.87 -34.56 51.92
#